data_AF-A0AAV0WXF1-F1
#
_entry.id   AF-A0AAV0WXF1-F1
#
_cell.length_a   1.000
_cell.length_b   1.000
_cell.length_c   1.000
_cell.angle_alpha   90.00
_cell.angle_beta   90.00
_cell.angle_gamma   90.00
#
_symmetry.space_group_name_H-M   'P 1'
#
loop_
_entity.id
_entity.type
_entity.pdbx_description
1 polymer ?
#
loop_
_entity_poly.entity_id
_entity_poly.type
_entity_poly.pdbx_seq_one_letter_code
_entity_poly.pdbx_strand_id
1 'polypeptide(L)'
;MAPKRLCHFNENLQKEFPFIKKQKHNDDFNVQCTTCQGTFSVSHGGRSDINDHLKSQKHKLASRASLQSGKVSNFFSKLIPDKNDFALAAREATFAYHTVIHNQSFRSMTCTSDLIRQLLNDKKFTCAKTKTREIIVNVISPYIVDNIVKELRSAKFISVLVDGSNHKSIKLVPILVRYFLPDVGIKNKILEFSNLPGETSDLITKKIIDVLTKFGLKEKIVALSADNTNTNFGGVARKGKNNVHTKLQTELNKKILGLGCCAHILHNAIQCASDSLPIDVEAITVKLFGYFHIYTVRVEKLKEFCEFADVQYRDILAHTKTRWLSLLPAIDRIILMFSGLKSYFLSQDSSPKILVDFFKNDKALLYMKFIQSMLRLFNNYIQKIEGEHISAFELIDILSSLINNLENRKNEHFINSEIENIIKVLEEEGCSIKKEFDTGSQIFFDLCIKYIQKWTMSNQTLLTELDWLNLTKKHTVTWQNAKNTLNSLSEFVVVNEDDYFDEFMSFLNIFQEKFDEWTKNSISLEQKWLQIFKLFKEKDVGISNLAAVVEFAFCLPGSNASIERVFSLMTSTWTDVRNQMDVATVESCLITKTYGLSCMEFHDEIIKNQSFLKNVHSTQKYTMTAEDKV
;
A
#
# COMPACT_ATOMS: atom_id res chain seq x y z
N MET A 1 4.04 -17.32 -94.63
CA MET A 1 4.20 -16.58 -93.36
C MET A 1 5.63 -16.80 -92.86
N ALA A 2 6.42 -15.75 -92.69
CA ALA A 2 7.73 -15.86 -92.03
C ALA A 2 7.53 -16.26 -90.56
N PRO A 3 8.42 -17.08 -89.97
CA PRO A 3 8.33 -17.44 -88.55
C PRO A 3 8.48 -16.17 -87.69
N LYS A 4 7.47 -15.88 -86.85
CA LYS A 4 7.54 -14.77 -85.88
C LYS A 4 8.71 -15.03 -84.93
N ARG A 5 9.68 -14.13 -84.90
CA ARG A 5 10.83 -14.19 -84.00
C ARG A 5 10.35 -13.93 -82.57
N LEU A 6 10.47 -14.92 -81.68
CA LEU A 6 10.09 -14.78 -80.27
C LEU A 6 11.05 -13.82 -79.56
N CYS A 7 10.50 -12.92 -78.76
CA CYS A 7 11.29 -12.03 -77.90
C CYS A 7 11.66 -12.73 -76.59
N HIS A 8 12.83 -12.44 -76.04
CA HIS A 8 13.31 -13.04 -74.78
C HIS A 8 13.67 -11.94 -73.77
N PHE A 9 13.53 -12.26 -72.49
CA PHE A 9 13.86 -11.37 -71.39
C PHE A 9 15.38 -11.35 -71.15
N ASN A 10 16.05 -10.35 -71.72
CA ASN A 10 17.50 -10.17 -71.65
C ASN A 10 17.92 -9.20 -70.52
N GLU A 11 19.24 -9.10 -70.30
CA GLU A 11 19.81 -8.22 -69.28
C GLU A 11 19.44 -6.74 -69.46
N ASN A 12 19.25 -6.28 -70.70
CA ASN A 12 18.85 -4.91 -70.98
C ASN A 12 17.44 -4.63 -70.45
N LEU A 13 16.49 -5.54 -70.68
CA LEU A 13 15.14 -5.45 -70.12
C LEU A 13 15.15 -5.61 -68.59
N GLN A 14 16.03 -6.45 -68.04
CA GLN A 14 16.17 -6.59 -66.58
C GLN A 14 16.72 -5.32 -65.91
N LYS A 15 17.64 -4.60 -66.57
CA LYS A 15 18.16 -3.30 -66.10
C LYS A 15 17.11 -2.19 -66.22
N GLU A 16 16.35 -2.20 -67.31
CA GLU A 16 15.29 -1.19 -67.54
C GLU A 16 14.08 -1.40 -66.62
N PHE A 17 13.73 -2.65 -66.32
CA PHE A 17 12.62 -3.02 -65.44
C PHE A 17 13.10 -3.92 -64.28
N PRO A 18 13.79 -3.38 -63.25
CA PRO A 18 14.39 -4.15 -62.16
C PRO A 18 13.39 -4.97 -61.33
N PHE A 19 12.12 -4.56 -61.34
CA PHE A 19 11.02 -5.21 -60.62
C PHE A 19 10.39 -6.38 -61.41
N ILE A 20 10.86 -6.67 -62.62
CA ILE A 20 10.45 -7.85 -63.39
C ILE A 20 11.55 -8.91 -63.26
N LYS A 21 11.19 -10.15 -62.92
CA LYS A 21 12.13 -11.27 -62.76
C LYS A 21 11.67 -12.48 -63.58
N LYS A 22 12.60 -13.30 -64.07
CA LYS A 22 12.28 -14.59 -64.69
C LYS A 22 11.58 -15.50 -63.67
N GLN A 23 10.54 -16.19 -64.10
CA GLN A 23 9.78 -17.10 -63.22
C GLN A 23 10.62 -18.34 -62.86
N LYS A 24 11.45 -18.81 -63.79
CA LYS A 24 12.44 -19.86 -63.59
C LYS A 24 13.76 -19.42 -64.21
N HIS A 25 14.88 -19.86 -63.66
CA HIS A 25 16.22 -19.47 -64.13
C HIS A 25 16.45 -19.75 -65.63
N ASN A 26 15.82 -20.81 -66.15
CA ASN A 26 15.97 -21.25 -67.55
C ASN A 26 14.75 -20.87 -68.44
N ASP A 27 13.85 -20.01 -67.96
CA ASP A 27 12.69 -19.55 -68.73
C ASP A 27 12.87 -18.07 -69.10
N ASP A 28 13.28 -17.84 -70.35
CA ASP A 28 13.52 -16.49 -70.86
C ASP A 28 12.24 -15.79 -71.36
N PHE A 29 11.09 -16.46 -71.30
CA PHE A 29 9.84 -15.96 -71.87
C PHE A 29 8.82 -15.57 -70.81
N ASN A 30 8.75 -16.31 -69.70
CA ASN A 30 7.79 -16.03 -68.63
C ASN A 30 8.44 -15.28 -67.48
N VAL A 31 7.84 -14.14 -67.15
CA VAL A 31 8.33 -13.23 -66.13
C VAL A 31 7.27 -12.96 -65.07
N GLN A 32 7.73 -12.55 -63.89
CA GLN A 32 6.91 -12.18 -62.75
C GLN A 32 7.25 -10.74 -62.33
N CYS A 33 6.22 -9.94 -62.09
CA CYS A 33 6.36 -8.61 -61.51
C CYS A 33 6.41 -8.69 -59.98
N THR A 34 7.48 -8.21 -59.35
CA THR A 34 7.61 -8.19 -57.88
C THR A 34 6.69 -7.16 -57.22
N THR A 35 6.22 -6.15 -57.95
CA THR A 35 5.31 -5.11 -57.44
C THR A 35 3.88 -5.64 -57.26
N CYS A 36 3.36 -6.43 -58.20
CA CYS A 36 1.96 -6.89 -58.18
C CYS A 36 1.81 -8.42 -58.15
N GLN A 37 2.93 -9.15 -58.15
CA GLN A 37 3.02 -10.61 -58.19
C GLN A 37 2.33 -11.25 -59.41
N GLY A 38 2.04 -10.46 -60.46
CA GLY A 38 1.47 -10.96 -61.72
C GLY A 38 2.54 -11.62 -62.59
N THR A 39 2.19 -12.74 -63.21
CA THR A 39 3.01 -13.44 -64.20
C THR A 39 2.48 -13.19 -65.61
N PHE A 40 3.38 -13.03 -66.58
CA PHE A 40 3.03 -12.84 -68.00
C PHE A 40 4.21 -13.24 -68.90
N SER A 41 3.94 -13.43 -70.19
CA SER A 41 4.96 -13.78 -71.18
C SER A 41 5.43 -12.54 -71.95
N VAL A 42 6.73 -12.43 -72.19
CA VAL A 42 7.35 -11.38 -73.04
C VAL A 42 7.66 -11.89 -74.45
N SER A 43 7.22 -13.10 -74.78
CA SER A 43 7.55 -13.79 -76.03
C SER A 43 7.01 -13.12 -77.29
N HIS A 44 5.98 -12.27 -77.15
CA HIS A 44 5.23 -11.71 -78.29
C HIS A 44 5.73 -10.33 -78.69
N GLY A 45 6.06 -9.47 -77.72
CA GLY A 45 6.40 -8.07 -77.92
C GLY A 45 7.52 -7.57 -77.01
N GLY A 46 8.11 -8.42 -76.16
CA GLY A 46 9.26 -8.07 -75.33
C GLY A 46 8.95 -6.90 -74.39
N ARG A 47 9.55 -5.75 -74.68
CA ARG A 47 9.31 -4.48 -73.98
C ARG A 47 7.85 -4.03 -74.03
N SER A 48 7.15 -4.27 -75.15
CA SER A 48 5.75 -3.88 -75.30
C SER A 48 4.87 -4.64 -74.30
N ASP A 49 5.11 -5.93 -74.12
CA ASP A 49 4.34 -6.77 -73.19
C ASP A 49 4.50 -6.29 -71.74
N ILE A 50 5.72 -5.85 -71.37
CA ILE A 50 5.99 -5.24 -70.07
C ILE A 50 5.22 -3.91 -69.93
N ASN A 51 5.25 -3.05 -70.95
CA ASN A 51 4.52 -1.78 -70.92
C ASN A 51 2.99 -1.98 -70.84
N ASP A 52 2.45 -3.03 -71.46
CA ASP A 52 1.03 -3.34 -71.36
C ASP A 52 0.67 -3.95 -69.99
N HIS A 53 1.57 -4.73 -69.39
CA HIS A 53 1.46 -5.13 -67.99
C HIS A 53 1.39 -3.92 -67.04
N LEU A 54 2.23 -2.90 -67.24
CA LEU A 54 2.22 -1.67 -66.43
C LEU A 54 0.89 -0.90 -66.53
N LYS A 55 0.19 -1.02 -67.68
CA LYS A 55 -1.14 -0.43 -67.87
C LYS A 55 -2.26 -1.22 -67.19
N SER A 56 -2.02 -2.48 -66.80
CA SER A 56 -3.03 -3.34 -66.21
C SER A 56 -3.55 -2.77 -64.88
N GLN A 57 -4.85 -2.99 -64.61
CA GLN A 57 -5.48 -2.54 -63.37
C GLN A 57 -4.83 -3.16 -62.13
N LYS A 58 -4.43 -4.44 -62.22
CA LYS A 58 -3.74 -5.15 -61.14
C LYS A 58 -2.42 -4.48 -60.76
N HIS A 59 -1.61 -4.09 -61.74
CA HIS A 59 -0.36 -3.38 -61.49
C HIS A 59 -0.59 -1.98 -60.92
N LYS A 60 -1.53 -1.21 -61.50
CA LYS A 60 -1.87 0.15 -61.01
C LYS A 60 -2.36 0.17 -59.57
N LEU A 61 -3.21 -0.79 -59.19
CA LEU A 61 -3.70 -0.92 -57.81
C LEU A 61 -2.57 -1.30 -56.84
N ALA A 62 -1.73 -2.27 -57.19
CA ALA A 62 -0.61 -2.68 -56.35
C ALA A 62 0.45 -1.58 -56.18
N SER A 63 0.75 -0.83 -57.25
CA SER A 63 1.69 0.29 -57.21
C SER A 63 1.17 1.44 -56.34
N ARG A 64 -0.13 1.78 -56.45
CA ARG A 64 -0.76 2.78 -55.56
C ARG A 64 -0.78 2.32 -54.09
N ALA A 65 -1.09 1.04 -53.84
CA ALA A 65 -1.05 0.49 -52.48
C ALA A 65 0.35 0.55 -51.88
N SER A 66 1.40 0.23 -52.66
CA SER A 66 2.79 0.31 -52.21
C SER A 66 3.27 1.74 -51.91
N LEU A 67 2.71 2.75 -52.58
CA LEU A 67 3.02 4.16 -52.32
C LEU A 67 2.31 4.70 -51.07
N GLN A 68 1.16 4.12 -50.71
CA GLN A 68 0.36 4.51 -49.55
C GLN A 68 0.75 3.73 -48.27
N SER A 69 1.28 2.52 -48.40
CA SER A 69 1.77 1.73 -47.27
C SER A 69 3.17 2.19 -46.85
N GLY A 70 3.32 2.70 -45.62
CA GLY A 70 4.64 2.95 -45.03
C GLY A 70 5.49 1.69 -44.99
N LYS A 71 6.83 1.82 -45.11
CA LYS A 71 7.75 0.67 -45.02
C LYS A 71 7.53 -0.07 -43.70
N VAL A 72 7.52 -1.41 -43.73
CA VAL A 72 7.42 -2.27 -42.54
C VAL A 72 8.50 -1.94 -41.50
N SER A 73 9.69 -1.51 -41.95
CA SER A 73 10.77 -1.03 -41.08
C SER A 73 10.39 0.16 -40.19
N ASN A 74 9.39 0.97 -40.58
CA ASN A 74 8.93 2.12 -39.80
C ASN A 74 8.08 1.71 -38.59
N PHE A 75 7.63 0.45 -38.53
CA PHE A 75 6.91 -0.09 -37.38
C PHE A 75 7.85 -0.65 -36.30
N PHE A 76 9.14 -0.80 -36.61
CA PHE A 76 10.15 -1.23 -35.65
C PHE A 76 10.88 -0.01 -35.08
N SER A 77 10.96 0.06 -33.75
CA SER A 77 11.79 1.06 -33.05
C SER A 77 13.25 0.90 -33.45
N LYS A 78 13.97 2.02 -33.65
CA LYS A 78 15.42 1.98 -33.87
C LYS A 78 16.10 1.18 -32.75
N LEU A 79 17.04 0.30 -33.13
CA LEU A 79 17.82 -0.53 -32.20
C LEU A 79 18.68 0.32 -31.23
N ILE A 80 19.11 1.51 -31.66
CA ILE A 80 19.86 2.47 -30.86
C ILE A 80 19.01 3.75 -30.76
N PRO A 81 18.48 4.11 -29.58
CA PRO A 81 17.69 5.32 -29.38
C PRO A 81 18.55 6.57 -29.50
N ASP A 82 18.03 7.61 -30.16
CA ASP A 82 18.64 8.95 -30.13
C ASP A 82 18.06 9.83 -29.01
N LYS A 83 18.54 11.07 -28.90
CA LYS A 83 18.09 12.03 -27.86
C LYS A 83 16.58 12.30 -27.93
N ASN A 84 15.98 12.31 -29.11
CA ASN A 84 14.55 12.53 -29.27
C ASN A 84 13.75 11.30 -28.87
N ASP A 85 14.27 10.10 -29.15
CA ASP A 85 13.66 8.84 -28.71
C ASP A 85 13.66 8.75 -27.17
N PHE A 86 14.75 9.15 -26.50
CA PHE A 86 14.80 9.23 -25.05
C PHE A 86 13.84 10.26 -24.45
N ALA A 87 13.72 11.45 -25.08
CA ALA A 87 12.74 12.44 -24.65
C ALA A 87 11.30 11.93 -24.80
N LEU A 88 10.99 11.22 -25.89
CA LEU A 88 9.70 10.56 -26.07
C LEU A 88 9.45 9.50 -24.99
N ALA A 89 10.42 8.62 -24.75
CA ALA A 89 10.34 7.59 -23.72
C ALA A 89 10.10 8.18 -22.32
N ALA A 90 10.77 9.29 -21.99
CA ALA A 90 10.58 10.00 -20.73
C ALA A 90 9.13 10.48 -20.60
N ARG A 91 8.59 11.15 -21.63
CA ARG A 91 7.17 11.58 -21.64
C ARG A 91 6.21 10.40 -21.47
N GLU A 92 6.42 9.31 -22.20
CA GLU A 92 5.55 8.13 -22.11
C GLU A 92 5.58 7.48 -20.74
N ALA A 93 6.76 7.38 -20.12
CA ALA A 93 6.93 6.89 -18.76
C ALA A 93 6.28 7.81 -17.72
N THR A 94 6.44 9.13 -17.86
CA THR A 94 5.81 10.11 -16.97
C THR A 94 4.29 10.05 -17.06
N PHE A 95 3.71 9.94 -18.26
CA PHE A 95 2.26 9.78 -18.40
C PHE A 95 1.76 8.44 -17.85
N ALA A 96 2.54 7.36 -17.99
CA ALA A 96 2.21 6.09 -17.38
C ALA A 96 2.22 6.17 -15.84
N TYR A 97 3.27 6.77 -15.27
CA TYR A 97 3.36 7.05 -13.84
C TYR A 97 2.18 7.90 -13.35
N HIS A 98 1.88 9.00 -14.04
CA HIS A 98 0.74 9.88 -13.75
C HIS A 98 -0.58 9.12 -13.73
N THR A 99 -0.80 8.24 -14.71
CA THR A 99 -2.01 7.40 -14.79
C THR A 99 -2.21 6.61 -13.51
N VAL A 100 -1.15 5.97 -13.01
CA VAL A 100 -1.19 5.16 -11.79
C VAL A 100 -1.34 6.03 -10.54
N ILE A 101 -0.51 7.07 -10.38
CA ILE A 101 -0.52 7.94 -9.19
C ILE A 101 -1.92 8.54 -8.98
N HIS A 102 -2.57 9.02 -10.04
CA HIS A 102 -3.87 9.69 -9.97
C HIS A 102 -5.07 8.75 -10.18
N ASN A 103 -4.88 7.44 -10.09
CA ASN A 103 -5.97 6.46 -10.18
C ASN A 103 -6.77 6.53 -11.50
N GLN A 104 -6.13 6.96 -12.59
CA GLN A 104 -6.73 6.95 -13.91
C GLN A 104 -6.79 5.52 -14.46
N SER A 105 -7.74 5.26 -15.34
CA SER A 105 -7.86 3.96 -15.98
C SER A 105 -6.82 3.80 -17.08
N PHE A 106 -6.17 2.65 -17.20
CA PHE A 106 -5.34 2.36 -18.38
C PHE A 106 -6.11 2.53 -19.70
N ARG A 107 -7.44 2.32 -19.69
CA ARG A 107 -8.27 2.54 -20.88
C ARG A 107 -8.28 4.01 -21.31
N SER A 108 -8.26 4.96 -20.36
CA SER A 108 -8.29 6.40 -20.69
C SER A 108 -7.03 6.84 -21.42
N MET A 109 -5.89 6.16 -21.21
CA MET A 109 -4.64 6.47 -21.93
C MET A 109 -4.73 6.29 -23.44
N THR A 110 -5.68 5.52 -23.95
CA THR A 110 -5.97 5.47 -25.40
C THR A 110 -6.42 6.85 -25.89
N CYS A 111 -7.43 7.41 -25.24
CA CYS A 111 -7.94 8.76 -25.54
C CYS A 111 -6.88 9.84 -25.23
N THR A 112 -6.19 9.75 -24.08
CA THR A 112 -5.11 10.69 -23.73
C THR A 112 -4.01 10.71 -24.80
N SER A 113 -3.61 9.55 -25.29
CA SER A 113 -2.60 9.45 -26.35
C SER A 113 -3.08 10.10 -27.65
N ASP A 114 -4.35 9.90 -28.03
CA ASP A 114 -4.94 10.54 -29.21
C ASP A 114 -4.97 12.07 -29.07
N LEU A 115 -5.40 12.57 -27.91
CA LEU A 115 -5.44 14.00 -27.60
C LEU A 115 -4.05 14.64 -27.61
N ILE A 116 -3.02 13.97 -27.08
CA ILE A 116 -1.64 14.46 -27.14
C ILE A 116 -1.18 14.60 -28.59
N ARG A 117 -1.46 13.60 -29.44
CA ARG A 117 -1.10 13.68 -30.87
C ARG A 117 -1.83 14.81 -31.59
N GLN A 118 -3.11 15.04 -31.27
CA GLN A 118 -3.94 16.04 -31.94
C GLN A 118 -3.70 17.46 -31.42
N LEU A 119 -3.73 17.67 -30.10
CA LEU A 119 -3.71 18.99 -29.47
C LEU A 119 -2.28 19.50 -29.21
N LEU A 120 -1.33 18.61 -28.93
CA LEU A 120 0.07 18.98 -28.67
C LEU A 120 0.98 18.73 -29.89
N ASN A 121 0.40 18.29 -31.01
CA ASN A 121 1.07 17.98 -32.27
C ASN A 121 2.25 16.98 -32.14
N ASP A 122 2.26 16.16 -31.08
CA ASP A 122 3.30 15.15 -30.82
C ASP A 122 2.92 13.83 -31.48
N LYS A 123 2.99 13.77 -32.82
CA LYS A 123 2.53 12.63 -33.63
C LYS A 123 3.17 11.28 -33.27
N LYS A 124 4.33 11.28 -32.61
CA LYS A 124 5.04 10.05 -32.20
C LYS A 124 4.58 9.50 -30.85
N PHE A 125 3.77 10.22 -30.09
CA PHE A 125 3.26 9.77 -28.81
C PHE A 125 2.17 8.70 -28.99
N THR A 126 2.52 7.43 -28.81
CA THR A 126 1.62 6.28 -28.99
C THR A 126 1.45 5.45 -27.70
N CYS A 127 1.58 6.10 -26.53
CA CYS A 127 1.39 5.47 -25.22
C CYS A 127 -0.09 5.31 -24.86
N ALA A 128 -0.76 4.37 -25.54
CA ALA A 128 -2.13 3.94 -25.24
C ALA A 128 -2.14 2.82 -24.16
N LYS A 129 -3.34 2.31 -23.83
CA LYS A 129 -3.61 1.33 -22.76
C LYS A 129 -2.51 0.27 -22.56
N THR A 130 -2.22 -0.53 -23.59
CA THR A 130 -1.29 -1.67 -23.49
C THR A 130 0.14 -1.20 -23.20
N LYS A 131 0.61 -0.17 -23.91
CA LYS A 131 1.94 0.40 -23.71
C LYS A 131 2.08 0.99 -22.32
N THR A 132 1.05 1.69 -21.83
CA THR A 132 1.01 2.22 -20.47
C THR A 132 1.14 1.08 -19.44
N ARG A 133 0.33 0.02 -19.56
CA ARG A 133 0.40 -1.14 -18.65
C ARG A 133 1.80 -1.76 -18.66
N GLU A 134 2.37 -2.06 -19.82
CA GLU A 134 3.68 -2.71 -19.89
C GLU A 134 4.81 -1.80 -19.39
N ILE A 135 4.73 -0.48 -19.58
CA ILE A 135 5.68 0.46 -18.96
C ILE A 135 5.59 0.39 -17.44
N ILE A 136 4.39 0.34 -16.87
CA ILE A 136 4.20 0.19 -15.42
C ILE A 136 4.77 -1.14 -14.93
N VAL A 137 4.35 -2.25 -15.53
CA VAL A 137 4.60 -3.60 -15.02
C VAL A 137 6.03 -4.05 -15.26
N ASN A 138 6.60 -3.75 -16.43
CA ASN A 138 7.87 -4.32 -16.87
C ASN A 138 9.02 -3.30 -16.87
N VAL A 139 8.77 -2.02 -16.56
CA VAL A 139 9.83 -0.99 -16.51
C VAL A 139 9.83 -0.21 -15.21
N ILE A 140 8.73 0.48 -14.87
CA ILE A 140 8.66 1.33 -13.67
C ILE A 140 8.69 0.51 -12.39
N SER A 141 7.83 -0.50 -12.26
CA SER A 141 7.79 -1.34 -11.05
C SER A 141 9.11 -2.06 -10.79
N PRO A 142 9.76 -2.73 -11.77
CA PRO A 142 11.08 -3.32 -11.58
C PRO A 142 12.15 -2.29 -11.22
N TYR A 143 12.16 -1.13 -11.87
CA TYR A 143 13.09 -0.04 -11.55
C TYR A 143 12.98 0.41 -10.08
N ILE A 144 11.76 0.54 -9.56
CA ILE A 144 11.52 0.91 -8.16
C ILE A 144 12.00 -0.20 -7.23
N VAL A 145 11.69 -1.47 -7.54
CA VAL A 145 12.15 -2.62 -6.75
C VAL A 145 13.68 -2.70 -6.74
N ASP A 146 14.35 -2.47 -7.87
CA ASP A 146 15.81 -2.42 -7.94
C ASP A 146 16.41 -1.33 -7.07
N ASN A 147 15.77 -0.15 -7.00
CA ASN A 147 16.17 0.93 -6.10
C ASN A 147 15.98 0.54 -4.63
N ILE A 148 14.87 -0.12 -4.28
CA ILE A 148 14.64 -0.67 -2.94
C ILE A 148 15.73 -1.71 -2.60
N VAL A 149 16.09 -2.59 -3.52
CA VAL A 149 17.15 -3.59 -3.31
C VAL A 149 18.51 -2.93 -3.07
N LYS A 150 18.83 -1.83 -3.77
CA LYS A 150 20.06 -1.06 -3.50
C LYS A 150 20.06 -0.47 -2.09
N GLU A 151 18.95 0.12 -1.65
CA GLU A 151 18.80 0.62 -0.28
C GLU A 151 18.93 -0.51 0.76
N LEU A 152 18.28 -1.64 0.51
CA LEU A 152 18.33 -2.82 1.37
C LEU A 152 19.73 -3.42 1.49
N ARG A 153 20.62 -3.22 0.51
CA ARG A 153 22.04 -3.62 0.65
C ARG A 153 22.74 -2.83 1.75
N SER A 154 22.42 -1.54 1.89
CA SER A 154 22.96 -0.65 2.93
C SER A 154 22.35 -0.88 4.31
N ALA A 155 21.08 -1.27 4.39
CA ALA A 155 20.43 -1.56 5.67
C ALA A 155 21.04 -2.80 6.34
N LYS A 156 21.37 -2.72 7.64
CA LYS A 156 21.86 -3.89 8.41
C LYS A 156 20.73 -4.83 8.81
N PHE A 157 19.58 -4.25 9.19
CA PHE A 157 18.45 -4.98 9.76
C PHE A 157 17.15 -4.67 9.03
N ILE A 158 16.30 -5.69 8.91
CA ILE A 158 14.95 -5.55 8.37
C ILE A 158 13.92 -6.24 9.26
N SER A 159 12.70 -5.71 9.25
CA SER A 159 11.52 -6.43 9.69
C SER A 159 10.65 -6.78 8.51
N VAL A 160 10.08 -7.98 8.49
CA VAL A 160 9.04 -8.36 7.52
C VAL A 160 7.68 -8.10 8.14
N LEU A 161 6.81 -7.43 7.40
CA LEU A 161 5.42 -7.26 7.78
C LEU A 161 4.57 -8.10 6.83
N VAL A 162 3.61 -8.85 7.37
CA VAL A 162 2.66 -9.65 6.60
C VAL A 162 1.25 -9.58 7.17
N ASP A 163 0.26 -9.55 6.27
CA ASP A 163 -1.16 -9.65 6.61
C ASP A 163 -1.94 -10.13 5.37
N GLY A 164 -3.20 -10.55 5.54
CA GLY A 164 -4.03 -11.08 4.48
C GLY A 164 -5.36 -10.35 4.33
N SER A 165 -5.71 -9.99 3.09
CA SER A 165 -7.00 -9.36 2.78
C SER A 165 -7.72 -10.08 1.65
N ASN A 166 -9.06 -10.06 1.69
CA ASN A 166 -9.90 -10.66 0.66
C ASN A 166 -10.29 -9.58 -0.36
N HIS A 167 -10.08 -9.87 -1.65
CA HIS A 167 -10.72 -9.14 -2.74
C HIS A 167 -11.62 -10.11 -3.51
N LYS A 168 -12.93 -10.06 -3.23
CA LYS A 168 -13.90 -11.07 -3.69
C LYS A 168 -13.45 -12.46 -3.23
N SER A 169 -13.21 -13.39 -4.15
CA SER A 169 -12.72 -14.75 -3.88
C SER A 169 -11.19 -14.87 -3.91
N ILE A 170 -10.47 -13.77 -4.15
CA ILE A 170 -9.00 -13.74 -4.26
C ILE A 170 -8.42 -13.37 -2.90
N LYS A 171 -7.41 -14.11 -2.46
CA LYS A 171 -6.76 -13.87 -1.18
C LYS A 171 -5.41 -13.22 -1.38
N LEU A 172 -5.29 -11.96 -0.98
CA LEU A 172 -4.12 -11.13 -1.26
C LEU A 172 -3.26 -10.97 -0.03
N VAL A 173 -1.98 -11.32 -0.17
CA VAL A 173 -0.98 -11.30 0.90
C VAL A 173 0.20 -10.44 0.44
N PRO A 174 0.26 -9.16 0.86
CA PRO A 174 1.46 -8.34 0.72
C PRO A 174 2.58 -8.81 1.64
N ILE A 175 3.81 -8.77 1.15
CA ILE A 175 5.03 -8.83 1.96
C ILE A 175 5.72 -7.48 1.89
N LEU A 176 5.75 -6.80 3.03
CA LEU A 176 6.45 -5.54 3.20
C LEU A 176 7.74 -5.77 3.98
N VAL A 177 8.73 -4.91 3.71
CA VAL A 177 9.93 -4.79 4.53
C VAL A 177 10.00 -3.40 5.14
N ARG A 178 10.37 -3.36 6.42
CA ARG A 178 10.73 -2.13 7.13
C ARG A 178 12.21 -2.12 7.46
N TYR A 179 12.86 -1.00 7.19
CA TYR A 179 14.27 -0.76 7.50
C TYR A 179 14.49 0.72 7.80
N PHE A 180 15.65 1.04 8.35
CA PHE A 180 16.10 2.40 8.62
C PHE A 180 17.46 2.63 7.96
N LEU A 181 17.67 3.79 7.38
CA LEU A 181 18.97 4.24 6.88
C LEU A 181 19.34 5.57 7.55
N PRO A 182 20.53 5.72 8.14
CA PRO A 182 20.94 6.94 8.85
C PRO A 182 20.79 8.25 8.05
N ASP A 183 20.95 8.19 6.72
CA ASP A 183 20.87 9.35 5.82
C ASP A 183 19.46 9.58 5.23
N VAL A 184 18.52 8.64 5.41
CA VAL A 184 17.23 8.64 4.69
C VAL A 184 16.03 8.53 5.63
N GLY A 185 16.15 7.75 6.69
CA GLY A 185 15.10 7.52 7.67
C GLY A 185 14.45 6.14 7.53
N ILE A 186 13.25 6.03 8.08
CA ILE A 186 12.43 4.83 8.10
C ILE A 186 11.81 4.63 6.72
N LYS A 187 11.86 3.39 6.22
CA LYS A 187 11.21 3.00 4.98
C LYS A 187 10.33 1.79 5.21
N ASN A 188 9.10 1.85 4.71
CA ASN A 188 8.20 0.72 4.55
C ASN A 188 8.00 0.50 3.06
N LYS A 189 8.43 -0.66 2.53
CA LYS A 189 8.38 -0.94 1.08
C LYS A 189 7.75 -2.28 0.79
N ILE A 190 6.95 -2.34 -0.27
CA ILE A 190 6.35 -3.58 -0.77
C ILE A 190 7.42 -4.30 -1.59
N LEU A 191 7.73 -5.55 -1.23
CA LEU A 191 8.58 -6.41 -2.05
C LEU A 191 7.77 -7.35 -2.93
N GLU A 192 6.61 -7.78 -2.43
CA GLU A 192 5.74 -8.68 -3.16
C GLU A 192 4.28 -8.48 -2.78
N PHE A 193 3.38 -8.64 -3.75
CA PHE A 193 1.94 -8.64 -3.55
C PHE A 193 1.31 -9.83 -4.28
N SER A 194 1.03 -10.90 -3.53
CA SER A 194 0.67 -12.19 -4.10
C SER A 194 -0.76 -12.62 -3.81
N ASN A 195 -1.35 -13.39 -4.73
CA ASN A 195 -2.55 -14.19 -4.45
C ASN A 195 -2.13 -15.55 -3.88
N LEU A 196 -2.70 -15.95 -2.74
CA LEU A 196 -2.48 -17.28 -2.14
C LEU A 196 -3.76 -18.11 -2.18
N PRO A 197 -3.67 -19.45 -2.28
CA PRO A 197 -4.85 -20.33 -2.22
C PRO A 197 -5.46 -20.42 -0.81
N GLY A 198 -4.83 -19.84 0.22
CA GLY A 198 -5.29 -19.82 1.61
C GLY A 198 -4.31 -19.11 2.54
N GLU A 199 -4.59 -19.16 3.85
CA GLU A 199 -3.82 -18.48 4.92
C GLU A 199 -3.27 -19.45 5.96
N THR A 200 -2.86 -20.65 5.56
CA THR A 200 -2.19 -21.54 6.52
C THR A 200 -0.82 -20.95 6.88
N SER A 201 -0.35 -21.24 8.09
CA SER A 201 0.97 -20.80 8.51
C SER A 201 2.08 -21.33 7.59
N ASP A 202 1.92 -22.53 7.01
CA ASP A 202 2.87 -23.08 6.03
C ASP A 202 2.96 -22.26 4.74
N LEU A 203 1.81 -21.86 4.18
CA LEU A 203 1.76 -21.08 2.93
C LEU A 203 2.38 -19.70 3.13
N ILE A 204 2.07 -19.04 4.24
CA ILE A 204 2.60 -17.72 4.57
C ILE A 204 4.10 -17.80 4.85
N THR A 205 4.57 -18.76 5.66
CA THR A 205 6.01 -18.95 5.94
C THR A 205 6.78 -19.21 4.66
N LYS A 206 6.33 -20.16 3.82
CA LYS A 206 6.98 -20.45 2.55
C LYS A 206 7.09 -19.19 1.69
N LYS A 207 6.01 -18.42 1.58
CA LYS A 207 6.01 -17.21 0.77
C LYS A 207 6.98 -16.15 1.29
N ILE A 208 7.10 -15.97 2.61
CA ILE A 208 8.11 -15.10 3.22
C ILE A 208 9.52 -15.58 2.87
N ILE A 209 9.79 -16.88 3.00
CA ILE A 209 11.11 -17.46 2.69
C ILE A 209 11.46 -17.30 1.22
N ASP A 210 10.51 -17.49 0.30
CA ASP A 210 10.70 -17.29 -1.13
C ASP A 210 11.13 -15.84 -1.42
N VAL A 211 10.45 -14.85 -0.83
CA VAL A 211 10.80 -13.42 -0.94
C VAL A 211 12.18 -13.13 -0.35
N LEU A 212 12.46 -13.61 0.87
CA LEU A 212 13.76 -13.40 1.52
C LEU A 212 14.90 -14.04 0.72
N THR A 213 14.67 -15.19 0.09
CA THR A 213 15.64 -15.85 -0.79
C THR A 213 15.87 -15.03 -2.04
N LYS A 214 14.79 -14.64 -2.72
CA LYS A 214 14.82 -13.87 -3.97
C LYS A 214 15.62 -12.57 -3.84
N PHE A 215 15.48 -11.87 -2.72
CA PHE A 215 16.13 -10.58 -2.49
C PHE A 215 17.40 -10.65 -1.63
N GLY A 216 17.85 -11.85 -1.21
CA GLY A 216 19.07 -12.02 -0.41
C GLY A 216 18.99 -11.42 0.99
N LEU A 217 17.84 -11.56 1.66
CA LEU A 217 17.51 -10.87 2.92
C LEU A 217 17.46 -11.79 4.15
N LYS A 218 17.72 -13.09 4.00
CA LYS A 218 17.65 -14.08 5.09
C LYS A 218 18.47 -13.71 6.32
N GLU A 219 19.68 -13.20 6.13
CA GLU A 219 20.56 -12.83 7.24
C GLU A 219 20.15 -11.51 7.93
N LYS A 220 19.45 -10.64 7.20
CA LYS A 220 19.09 -9.28 7.66
C LYS A 220 17.81 -9.23 8.48
N ILE A 221 16.93 -10.23 8.35
CA ILE A 221 15.67 -10.24 9.09
C ILE A 221 15.93 -10.37 10.60
N VAL A 222 15.28 -9.51 11.38
CA VAL A 222 15.31 -9.53 12.84
C VAL A 222 13.93 -9.63 13.47
N ALA A 223 12.87 -9.27 12.74
CA ALA A 223 11.50 -9.33 13.25
C ALA A 223 10.46 -9.68 12.18
N LEU A 224 9.36 -10.26 12.65
CA LEU A 224 8.13 -10.49 11.93
C LEU A 224 7.03 -9.66 12.59
N SER A 225 6.36 -8.80 11.83
CA SER A 225 5.17 -8.06 12.25
C SER A 225 3.94 -8.63 11.57
N ALA A 226 2.93 -8.99 12.35
CA ALA A 226 1.69 -9.58 11.84
C ALA A 226 0.52 -9.33 12.80
N ASP A 227 -0.69 -9.68 12.39
CA ASP A 227 -1.83 -9.62 13.30
C ASP A 227 -1.66 -10.61 14.47
N ASN A 228 -2.42 -10.43 15.53
CA ASN A 228 -2.24 -11.20 16.77
C ASN A 228 -2.86 -12.62 16.71
N THR A 229 -3.14 -13.16 15.52
CA THR A 229 -3.82 -14.45 15.38
C THR A 229 -2.96 -15.62 15.82
N ASN A 230 -3.65 -16.73 16.15
CA ASN A 230 -2.98 -17.99 16.45
C ASN A 230 -2.11 -18.50 15.29
N THR A 231 -2.54 -18.26 14.05
CA THR A 231 -1.79 -18.62 12.84
C THR A 231 -0.44 -17.92 12.76
N ASN A 232 -0.35 -16.67 13.23
CA ASN A 232 0.88 -15.88 13.17
C ASN A 232 1.79 -16.08 14.38
N PHE A 233 1.25 -16.11 15.61
CA PHE A 233 2.05 -16.10 16.84
C PHE A 233 1.74 -17.22 17.86
N GLY A 234 0.83 -18.14 17.56
CA GLY A 234 0.55 -19.26 18.47
C GLY A 234 -0.19 -18.87 19.76
N GLY A 235 -0.99 -17.80 19.70
CA GLY A 235 -1.87 -17.32 20.76
C GLY A 235 -1.20 -16.37 21.76
N VAL A 236 -1.98 -15.91 22.76
CA VAL A 236 -1.55 -14.85 23.69
C VAL A 236 -0.24 -15.17 24.41
N ALA A 237 -0.10 -16.42 24.86
CA ALA A 237 1.09 -16.89 25.57
C ALA A 237 2.26 -17.25 24.63
N ARG A 238 2.06 -17.16 23.31
CA ARG A 238 3.04 -17.51 22.26
C ARG A 238 3.64 -18.92 22.43
N LYS A 239 2.81 -19.87 22.87
CA LYS A 239 3.22 -21.26 23.17
C LYS A 239 2.94 -22.23 22.02
N GLY A 240 1.93 -21.98 21.20
CA GLY A 240 1.63 -22.84 20.06
C GLY A 240 2.81 -22.81 19.08
N LYS A 241 3.25 -23.96 18.55
CA LYS A 241 4.41 -24.02 17.63
C LYS A 241 4.03 -24.04 16.15
N ASN A 242 2.76 -24.33 15.84
CA ASN A 242 2.27 -24.42 14.46
C ASN A 242 1.83 -23.05 13.91
N ASN A 243 2.73 -22.07 13.93
CA ASN A 243 2.46 -20.69 13.53
C ASN A 243 3.60 -20.12 12.67
N VAL A 244 3.35 -19.01 11.98
CA VAL A 244 4.31 -18.39 11.05
C VAL A 244 5.61 -18.02 11.74
N HIS A 245 5.54 -17.39 12.91
CA HIS A 245 6.70 -16.92 13.66
C HIS A 245 7.65 -18.07 14.07
N THR A 246 7.14 -19.13 14.70
CA THR A 246 7.95 -20.28 15.11
C THR A 246 8.53 -21.05 13.92
N LYS A 247 7.75 -21.22 12.85
CA LYS A 247 8.23 -21.89 11.63
C LYS A 247 9.35 -21.09 10.96
N LEU A 248 9.20 -19.78 10.85
CA LEU A 248 10.20 -18.89 10.28
C LEU A 248 11.51 -18.92 11.07
N GLN A 249 11.45 -18.93 12.40
CA GLN A 249 12.65 -19.08 13.24
C GLN A 249 13.36 -20.42 13.04
N THR A 250 12.58 -21.49 12.91
CA THR A 250 13.10 -22.86 12.72
C THR A 250 13.77 -22.99 11.36
N GLU A 251 13.13 -22.47 10.30
CA GLU A 251 13.62 -22.57 8.92
C GLU A 251 14.85 -21.70 8.66
N LEU A 252 14.95 -20.53 9.31
CA LEU A 252 16.12 -19.66 9.23
C LEU A 252 17.19 -19.96 10.28
N ASN A 253 16.92 -20.89 11.22
CA ASN A 253 17.78 -21.20 12.36
C ASN A 253 18.29 -19.94 13.10
N LYS A 254 17.39 -18.97 13.30
CA LYS A 254 17.74 -17.65 13.85
C LYS A 254 16.62 -17.15 14.76
N LYS A 255 16.98 -16.37 15.78
CA LYS A 255 16.00 -15.66 16.58
C LYS A 255 15.36 -14.53 15.77
N ILE A 256 14.03 -14.46 15.80
CA ILE A 256 13.24 -13.42 15.13
C ILE A 256 12.26 -12.90 16.17
N LEU A 257 12.14 -11.59 16.31
CA LEU A 257 11.16 -10.98 17.19
C LEU A 257 9.77 -11.07 16.56
N GLY A 258 8.78 -11.59 17.29
CA GLY A 258 7.38 -11.52 16.86
C GLY A 258 6.74 -10.22 17.35
N LEU A 259 6.32 -9.34 16.46
CA LEU A 259 5.68 -8.06 16.79
C LEU A 259 4.19 -8.16 16.42
N GLY A 260 3.32 -8.17 17.44
CA GLY A 260 1.88 -8.13 17.23
C GLY A 260 1.42 -6.70 16.95
N CYS A 261 0.28 -6.55 16.30
CA CYS A 261 -0.33 -5.25 16.03
C CYS A 261 -0.99 -4.65 17.28
N CYS A 262 -0.36 -3.62 17.87
CA CYS A 262 -0.92 -2.92 19.04
C CYS A 262 -2.25 -2.21 18.77
N ALA A 263 -2.49 -1.73 17.53
CA ALA A 263 -3.79 -1.17 17.17
C ALA A 263 -4.92 -2.20 17.31
N HIS A 264 -4.69 -3.44 16.85
CA HIS A 264 -5.62 -4.54 17.05
C HIS A 264 -5.79 -4.91 18.53
N ILE A 265 -4.73 -4.85 19.34
CA ILE A 265 -4.84 -5.06 20.80
C ILE A 265 -5.79 -4.02 21.42
N LEU A 266 -5.62 -2.74 21.09
CA LEU A 266 -6.46 -1.68 21.64
C LEU A 266 -7.91 -1.80 21.18
N HIS A 267 -8.14 -2.12 19.89
CA HIS A 267 -9.47 -2.41 19.36
C HIS A 267 -10.16 -3.55 20.09
N ASN A 268 -9.46 -4.67 20.27
CA ASN A 268 -10.04 -5.83 20.96
C ASN A 268 -10.24 -5.57 22.46
N ALA A 269 -9.41 -4.73 23.08
CA ALA A 269 -9.57 -4.37 24.50
C ALA A 269 -10.88 -3.62 24.75
N ILE A 270 -11.17 -2.59 23.95
CA ILE A 270 -12.41 -1.82 24.07
C ILE A 270 -13.63 -2.64 23.65
N GLN A 271 -13.53 -3.50 22.64
CA GLN A 271 -14.62 -4.40 22.26
C GLN A 271 -14.95 -5.37 23.40
N CYS A 272 -13.94 -6.08 23.92
CA CYS A 272 -14.10 -7.01 25.04
C CYS A 272 -14.71 -6.35 26.28
N ALA A 273 -14.32 -5.11 26.58
CA ALA A 273 -14.92 -4.36 27.68
C ALA A 273 -16.34 -3.88 27.36
N SER A 274 -16.63 -3.51 26.11
CA SER A 274 -17.98 -3.09 25.69
C SER A 274 -18.99 -4.24 25.80
N ASP A 275 -18.55 -5.48 25.53
CA ASP A 275 -19.37 -6.69 25.66
C ASP A 275 -19.84 -6.96 27.10
N SER A 276 -19.19 -6.35 28.12
CA SER A 276 -19.63 -6.47 29.52
C SER A 276 -20.73 -5.47 29.92
N LEU A 277 -21.08 -4.53 29.04
CA LEU A 277 -22.14 -3.56 29.30
C LEU A 277 -23.52 -4.16 29.00
N PRO A 278 -24.59 -3.66 29.65
CA PRO A 278 -25.94 -4.20 29.44
C PRO A 278 -26.53 -3.87 28.05
N ILE A 279 -25.88 -3.04 27.25
CA ILE A 279 -26.34 -2.60 25.94
C ILE A 279 -25.23 -2.76 24.92
N ASP A 280 -25.47 -3.59 23.91
CA ASP A 280 -24.58 -3.78 22.77
C ASP A 280 -24.74 -2.62 21.77
N VAL A 281 -23.98 -1.55 22.01
CA VAL A 281 -23.99 -0.33 21.19
C VAL A 281 -23.51 -0.62 19.75
N GLU A 282 -22.60 -1.57 19.56
CA GLU A 282 -22.09 -1.96 18.24
C GLU A 282 -23.22 -2.58 17.40
N ALA A 283 -23.92 -3.58 17.95
CA ALA A 283 -25.01 -4.24 17.25
C ALA A 283 -26.16 -3.27 16.93
N ILE A 284 -26.50 -2.37 17.85
CA ILE A 284 -27.51 -1.33 17.61
C ILE A 284 -27.10 -0.41 16.47
N THR A 285 -25.83 0.03 16.43
CA THR A 285 -25.30 0.88 15.36
C THR A 285 -25.40 0.18 14.00
N VAL A 286 -24.96 -1.09 13.92
CA VAL A 286 -25.05 -1.90 12.69
C VAL A 286 -26.50 -2.09 12.25
N LYS A 287 -27.41 -2.36 13.19
CA LYS A 287 -28.83 -2.58 12.89
C LYS A 287 -29.53 -1.30 12.43
N LEU A 288 -29.21 -0.16 13.03
CA LEU A 288 -29.71 1.15 12.61
C LEU A 288 -29.28 1.45 11.18
N PHE A 289 -27.99 1.29 10.87
CA PHE A 289 -27.51 1.48 9.51
C PHE A 289 -28.26 0.58 8.52
N GLY A 290 -28.32 -0.74 8.77
CA GLY A 290 -29.01 -1.66 7.87
C GLY A 290 -30.52 -1.41 7.71
N TYR A 291 -31.17 -0.78 8.69
CA TYR A 291 -32.59 -0.45 8.62
C TYR A 291 -32.88 0.74 7.70
N PHE A 292 -32.02 1.75 7.70
CA PHE A 292 -32.20 2.97 6.89
C PHE A 292 -31.43 2.92 5.56
N HIS A 293 -30.31 2.21 5.51
CA HIS A 293 -29.48 2.10 4.31
C HIS A 293 -30.31 1.56 3.14
N ILE A 294 -30.28 2.27 2.00
CA ILE A 294 -31.02 2.00 0.75
C ILE A 294 -32.53 2.35 0.79
N TYR A 295 -33.16 2.46 1.95
CA TYR A 295 -34.61 2.68 2.05
C TYR A 295 -34.98 4.16 2.18
N THR A 296 -35.06 4.88 1.06
CA THR A 296 -35.37 6.32 1.01
C THR A 296 -36.66 6.69 1.73
N VAL A 297 -37.72 5.88 1.60
CA VAL A 297 -39.00 6.11 2.28
C VAL A 297 -38.85 6.15 3.82
N ARG A 298 -37.97 5.32 4.39
CA ARG A 298 -37.70 5.32 5.84
C ARG A 298 -36.90 6.55 6.24
N VAL A 299 -35.97 6.96 5.40
CA VAL A 299 -35.13 8.15 5.62
C VAL A 299 -35.96 9.42 5.60
N GLU A 300 -36.85 9.60 4.61
CA GLU A 300 -37.72 10.79 4.55
C GLU A 300 -38.63 10.88 5.77
N LYS A 301 -39.24 9.76 6.18
CA LYS A 301 -40.01 9.72 7.44
C LYS A 301 -39.16 10.09 8.64
N LEU A 302 -37.94 9.55 8.77
CA LEU A 302 -37.05 9.91 9.87
C LEU A 302 -36.74 11.41 9.91
N LYS A 303 -36.60 12.08 8.75
CA LYS A 303 -36.39 13.53 8.70
C LYS A 303 -37.56 14.30 9.32
N GLU A 304 -38.79 13.89 9.05
CA GLU A 304 -40.00 14.48 9.68
C GLU A 304 -39.96 14.34 11.21
N PHE A 305 -39.56 13.17 11.71
CA PHE A 305 -39.41 12.96 13.16
C PHE A 305 -38.22 13.73 13.77
N CYS A 306 -37.14 13.91 13.02
CA CYS A 306 -36.02 14.75 13.43
C CYS A 306 -36.44 16.22 13.53
N GLU A 307 -37.16 16.73 12.53
CA GLU A 307 -37.72 18.09 12.53
C GLU A 307 -38.70 18.29 13.70
N PHE A 308 -39.61 17.34 13.92
CA PHE A 308 -40.53 17.36 15.06
C PHE A 308 -39.81 17.40 16.42
N ALA A 309 -38.68 16.69 16.54
CA ALA A 309 -37.87 16.65 17.75
C ALA A 309 -36.83 17.79 17.86
N ASP A 310 -36.91 18.79 16.98
CA ASP A 310 -35.98 19.93 16.88
C ASP A 310 -34.50 19.51 16.80
N VAL A 311 -34.23 18.46 16.02
CA VAL A 311 -32.87 17.97 15.75
C VAL A 311 -32.59 17.90 14.26
N GLN A 312 -31.36 18.25 13.89
CA GLN A 312 -30.93 18.17 12.50
C GLN A 312 -30.69 16.71 12.08
N TYR A 313 -31.32 16.29 10.98
CA TYR A 313 -31.03 15.00 10.34
C TYR A 313 -29.56 14.89 9.91
N ARG A 314 -28.97 13.69 10.09
CA ARG A 314 -27.64 13.33 9.60
C ARG A 314 -27.68 11.91 9.03
N ASP A 315 -26.90 11.64 7.99
CA ASP A 315 -26.86 10.28 7.44
C ASP A 315 -26.30 9.30 8.48
N ILE A 316 -26.93 8.15 8.66
CA ILE A 316 -26.41 7.09 9.54
C ILE A 316 -25.22 6.44 8.84
N LEU A 317 -24.08 6.36 9.54
CA LEU A 317 -22.85 5.82 9.00
C LEU A 317 -22.77 4.30 9.16
N ALA A 318 -22.15 3.65 8.17
CA ALA A 318 -21.79 2.24 8.26
C ALA A 318 -20.65 2.04 9.27
N HIS A 319 -20.71 0.92 9.99
CA HIS A 319 -19.62 0.44 10.82
C HIS A 319 -19.29 -1.01 10.44
N THR A 320 -18.00 -1.36 10.44
CA THR A 320 -17.52 -2.74 10.25
C THR A 320 -16.68 -3.17 11.43
N LYS A 321 -16.90 -4.41 11.92
CA LYS A 321 -16.23 -4.98 13.10
C LYS A 321 -14.71 -4.86 13.07
N THR A 322 -14.10 -4.98 11.90
CA THR A 322 -12.65 -4.94 11.70
C THR A 322 -12.03 -3.54 11.82
N ARG A 323 -12.85 -2.48 11.94
CA ARG A 323 -12.39 -1.09 11.98
C ARG A 323 -13.13 -0.31 13.06
N TRP A 324 -12.78 -0.54 14.32
CA TRP A 324 -13.43 0.10 15.47
C TRP A 324 -13.41 1.64 15.40
N LEU A 325 -12.39 2.24 14.76
CA LEU A 325 -12.34 3.69 14.54
C LEU A 325 -13.60 4.25 13.84
N SER A 326 -14.27 3.44 13.01
CA SER A 326 -15.50 3.83 12.31
C SER A 326 -16.75 3.85 13.22
N LEU A 327 -16.70 3.24 14.40
CA LEU A 327 -17.83 3.19 15.34
C LEU A 327 -18.11 4.56 15.97
N LEU A 328 -17.07 5.30 16.35
CA LEU A 328 -17.20 6.62 16.96
C LEU A 328 -18.03 7.61 16.12
N PRO A 329 -17.71 7.87 14.84
CA PRO A 329 -18.49 8.82 14.05
C PRO A 329 -19.92 8.33 13.79
N ALA A 330 -20.17 7.02 13.77
CA ALA A 330 -21.53 6.48 13.66
C ALA A 330 -22.34 6.75 14.93
N ILE A 331 -21.76 6.48 16.10
CA ILE A 331 -22.38 6.78 17.41
C ILE A 331 -22.59 8.29 17.60
N ASP A 332 -21.62 9.13 17.21
CA ASP A 332 -21.77 10.59 17.27
C ASP A 332 -23.03 11.06 16.53
N ARG A 333 -23.29 10.52 15.33
CA ARG A 333 -24.49 10.88 14.55
C ARG A 333 -25.78 10.34 15.18
N ILE A 334 -25.77 9.10 15.68
CA ILE A 334 -26.93 8.50 16.36
C ILE A 334 -27.31 9.33 17.60
N ILE A 335 -26.31 9.73 18.40
CA ILE A 335 -26.52 10.56 19.59
C ILE A 335 -27.13 11.91 19.23
N LEU A 336 -26.63 12.58 18.18
CA LEU A 336 -27.16 13.87 17.73
C LEU A 336 -28.61 13.79 17.24
N MET A 337 -29.05 12.62 16.81
CA MET A 337 -30.39 12.35 16.32
C MET A 337 -31.23 11.54 17.31
N PHE A 338 -30.77 11.35 18.55
CA PHE A 338 -31.32 10.34 19.45
C PHE A 338 -32.81 10.57 19.75
N SER A 339 -33.22 11.81 19.96
CA SER A 339 -34.63 12.18 20.21
C SER A 339 -35.52 11.87 19.00
N GLY A 340 -35.11 12.28 17.79
CA GLY A 340 -35.81 11.97 16.54
C GLY A 340 -35.90 10.47 16.26
N LEU A 341 -34.81 9.73 16.48
CA LEU A 341 -34.79 8.27 16.36
C LEU A 341 -35.69 7.59 17.39
N LYS A 342 -35.65 8.02 18.66
CA LYS A 342 -36.54 7.51 19.72
C LYS A 342 -38.00 7.73 19.32
N SER A 343 -38.37 8.94 18.92
CA SER A 343 -39.73 9.26 18.48
C SER A 343 -40.17 8.42 17.28
N TYR A 344 -39.29 8.27 16.27
CA TYR A 344 -39.54 7.42 15.11
C TYR A 344 -39.82 5.97 15.53
N PHE A 345 -38.93 5.31 16.27
CA PHE A 345 -39.06 3.88 16.55
C PHE A 345 -40.20 3.57 17.53
N LEU A 346 -40.57 4.50 18.41
CA LEU A 346 -41.71 4.33 19.32
C LEU A 346 -43.06 4.57 18.63
N SER A 347 -43.08 5.27 17.49
CA SER A 347 -44.32 5.62 16.76
C SER A 347 -44.63 4.70 15.57
N GLN A 348 -43.71 3.81 15.18
CA GLN A 348 -43.86 2.96 13.99
C GLN A 348 -44.21 1.51 14.36
N ASP A 349 -45.30 0.99 13.78
CA ASP A 349 -45.83 -0.35 14.09
C ASP A 349 -44.95 -1.51 13.57
N SER A 350 -44.18 -1.30 12.50
CA SER A 350 -43.42 -2.35 11.80
C SER A 350 -41.91 -2.24 11.95
N SER A 351 -41.43 -1.76 13.10
CA SER A 351 -40.00 -1.58 13.37
C SER A 351 -39.33 -2.86 13.93
N PRO A 352 -38.03 -3.09 13.69
CA PRO A 352 -37.31 -4.21 14.28
C PRO A 352 -37.35 -4.15 15.80
N LYS A 353 -37.80 -5.23 16.44
CA LYS A 353 -38.00 -5.30 17.90
C LYS A 353 -36.77 -4.89 18.71
N ILE A 354 -35.57 -5.31 18.30
CA ILE A 354 -34.31 -4.92 18.96
C ILE A 354 -34.09 -3.39 19.01
N LEU A 355 -34.49 -2.66 17.97
CA LEU A 355 -34.38 -1.20 17.93
C LEU A 355 -35.46 -0.55 18.77
N VAL A 356 -36.68 -1.08 18.72
CA VAL A 356 -37.79 -0.62 19.57
C VAL A 356 -37.45 -0.80 21.05
N ASP A 357 -36.97 -1.99 21.44
CA ASP A 357 -36.58 -2.30 22.82
C ASP A 357 -35.40 -1.42 23.27
N PHE A 358 -34.45 -1.13 22.39
CA PHE A 358 -33.37 -0.17 22.66
C PHE A 358 -33.90 1.25 22.93
N PHE A 359 -34.77 1.79 22.08
CA PHE A 359 -35.30 3.16 22.28
C PHE A 359 -36.35 3.26 23.39
N LYS A 360 -36.96 2.13 23.81
CA LYS A 360 -37.78 2.04 25.03
C LYS A 360 -36.95 2.00 26.31
N ASN A 361 -35.69 1.58 26.23
CA ASN A 361 -34.83 1.48 27.40
C ASN A 361 -34.28 2.87 27.78
N ASP A 362 -34.67 3.38 28.93
CA ASP A 362 -34.26 4.72 29.39
C ASP A 362 -32.74 4.80 29.65
N LYS A 363 -32.07 3.66 29.86
CA LYS A 363 -30.61 3.57 30.03
C LYS A 363 -29.84 3.61 28.69
N ALA A 364 -30.52 3.55 27.54
CA ALA A 364 -29.88 3.45 26.22
C ALA A 364 -28.94 4.61 25.91
N LEU A 365 -29.38 5.84 26.16
CA LEU A 365 -28.57 7.02 25.91
C LEU A 365 -27.35 7.07 26.84
N LEU A 366 -27.51 6.66 28.10
CA LEU A 366 -26.44 6.61 29.11
C LEU A 366 -25.27 5.74 28.64
N TYR A 367 -25.52 4.49 28.27
CA TYR A 367 -24.46 3.56 27.84
C TYR A 367 -23.88 3.94 26.48
N MET A 368 -24.69 4.48 25.56
CA MET A 368 -24.20 4.99 24.28
C MET A 368 -23.24 6.18 24.46
N LYS A 369 -23.55 7.10 25.40
CA LYS A 369 -22.68 8.23 25.78
C LYS A 369 -21.40 7.78 26.49
N PHE A 370 -21.49 6.77 27.35
CA PHE A 370 -20.32 6.18 27.99
C PHE A 370 -19.36 5.58 26.95
N ILE A 371 -19.87 4.77 26.03
CA ILE A 371 -19.07 4.22 24.92
C ILE A 371 -18.49 5.31 24.03
N GLN A 372 -19.26 6.35 23.69
CA GLN A 372 -18.75 7.52 22.95
C GLN A 372 -17.53 8.15 23.64
N SER A 373 -17.59 8.35 24.96
CA SER A 373 -16.49 8.91 25.76
C SER A 373 -15.24 8.01 25.72
N MET A 374 -15.42 6.68 25.87
CA MET A 374 -14.32 5.72 25.82
C MET A 374 -13.71 5.59 24.43
N LEU A 375 -14.54 5.60 23.38
CA LEU A 375 -14.09 5.61 22.00
C LEU A 375 -13.24 6.83 21.66
N ARG A 376 -13.62 8.03 22.15
CA ARG A 376 -12.80 9.24 21.98
C ARG A 376 -11.42 9.07 22.60
N LEU A 377 -11.35 8.50 23.80
CA LEU A 377 -10.08 8.20 24.47
C LEU A 377 -9.26 7.23 23.62
N PHE A 378 -9.80 6.05 23.29
CA PHE A 378 -9.06 5.01 22.55
C PHE A 378 -8.64 5.47 21.16
N ASN A 379 -9.50 6.15 20.41
CA ASN A 379 -9.18 6.65 19.07
C ASN A 379 -7.96 7.58 19.09
N ASN A 380 -7.82 8.45 20.11
CA ASN A 380 -6.65 9.32 20.24
C ASN A 380 -5.34 8.54 20.39
N TYR A 381 -5.35 7.38 21.07
CA TYR A 381 -4.16 6.53 21.21
C TYR A 381 -3.94 5.68 19.97
N ILE A 382 -4.99 5.13 19.36
CA ILE A 382 -4.91 4.31 18.15
C ILE A 382 -4.34 5.13 16.99
N GLN A 383 -4.78 6.37 16.81
CA GLN A 383 -4.22 7.28 15.79
C GLN A 383 -2.71 7.50 15.96
N LYS A 384 -2.19 7.54 17.20
CA LYS A 384 -0.74 7.62 17.45
C LYS A 384 -0.03 6.33 17.05
N ILE A 385 -0.59 5.17 17.42
CA ILE A 385 -0.04 3.83 17.12
C ILE A 385 -0.11 3.49 15.63
N GLU A 386 -1.07 4.05 14.92
CA GLU A 386 -1.21 3.89 13.47
C GLU A 386 -0.33 4.87 12.69
N GLY A 387 0.50 5.69 13.35
CA GLY A 387 1.48 6.56 12.70
C GLY A 387 2.36 5.81 11.70
N GLU A 388 2.74 6.46 10.60
CA GLU A 388 3.47 5.79 9.51
C GLU A 388 4.87 5.31 9.93
N HIS A 389 5.52 6.12 10.77
CA HIS A 389 6.91 5.97 11.17
C HIS A 389 7.08 5.46 12.61
N ILE A 390 5.98 5.14 13.30
CA ILE A 390 6.00 4.68 14.69
C ILE A 390 6.80 3.37 14.83
N SER A 391 7.72 3.33 15.78
CA SER A 391 8.58 2.18 16.08
C SER A 391 8.10 1.44 17.32
N ALA A 392 8.49 0.18 17.47
CA ALA A 392 7.99 -0.68 18.56
C ALA A 392 8.31 -0.14 19.96
N PHE A 393 9.49 0.46 20.16
CA PHE A 393 9.90 1.01 21.46
C PHE A 393 9.11 2.27 21.86
N GLU A 394 8.64 3.06 20.89
CA GLU A 394 7.79 4.23 21.13
C GLU A 394 6.43 3.83 21.73
N LEU A 395 5.97 2.59 21.48
CA LEU A 395 4.67 2.13 21.96
C LEU A 395 4.60 1.97 23.48
N ILE A 396 5.72 1.72 24.15
CA ILE A 396 5.69 1.48 25.60
C ILE A 396 5.17 2.71 26.34
N ASP A 397 5.69 3.89 25.99
CA ASP A 397 5.24 5.15 26.58
C ASP A 397 3.77 5.42 26.25
N ILE A 398 3.33 5.14 25.02
CA ILE A 398 1.94 5.33 24.57
C ILE A 398 0.98 4.41 25.35
N LEU A 399 1.32 3.12 25.46
CA LEU A 399 0.50 2.12 26.14
C LEU A 399 0.48 2.34 27.65
N SER A 400 1.62 2.66 28.25
CA SER A 400 1.71 2.98 29.69
C SER A 400 0.91 4.23 30.02
N SER A 401 0.94 5.24 29.15
CA SER A 401 0.09 6.43 29.29
C SER A 401 -1.40 6.10 29.22
N LEU A 402 -1.83 5.21 28.31
CA LEU A 402 -3.22 4.76 28.24
C LEU A 402 -3.64 3.98 29.49
N ILE A 403 -2.82 3.02 29.93
CA ILE A 403 -3.10 2.23 31.14
C ILE A 403 -3.23 3.16 32.35
N ASN A 404 -2.27 4.06 32.56
CA ASN A 404 -2.34 5.02 33.67
C ASN A 404 -3.60 5.91 33.59
N ASN A 405 -4.02 6.31 32.38
CA ASN A 405 -5.25 7.10 32.20
C ASN A 405 -6.50 6.28 32.59
N LEU A 406 -6.56 5.01 32.18
CA LEU A 406 -7.65 4.10 32.54
C LEU A 406 -7.67 3.81 34.04
N GLU A 407 -6.51 3.59 34.66
CA GLU A 407 -6.38 3.39 36.11
C GLU A 407 -6.83 4.63 36.90
N ASN A 408 -6.41 5.83 36.48
CA ASN A 408 -6.85 7.08 37.12
C ASN A 408 -8.37 7.25 36.99
N ARG A 409 -8.94 7.03 35.79
CA ARG A 409 -10.40 7.10 35.60
C ARG A 409 -11.13 6.09 36.45
N LYS A 410 -10.58 4.90 36.60
CA LYS A 410 -11.12 3.84 37.46
C LYS A 410 -11.09 4.26 38.93
N ASN A 411 -9.94 4.67 39.45
CA ASN A 411 -9.74 5.02 40.86
C ASN A 411 -10.59 6.22 41.29
N GLU A 412 -10.72 7.22 40.41
CA GLU A 412 -11.53 8.42 40.66
C GLU A 412 -13.02 8.21 40.34
N HIS A 413 -13.45 7.01 39.96
CA HIS A 413 -14.81 6.73 39.49
C HIS A 413 -15.29 7.74 38.42
N PHE A 414 -14.37 8.12 37.52
CA PHE A 414 -14.55 9.25 36.63
C PHE A 414 -15.73 9.06 35.67
N ILE A 415 -16.63 10.04 35.70
CA ILE A 415 -17.66 10.29 34.68
C ILE A 415 -17.64 11.77 34.33
N ASN A 416 -18.03 12.11 33.11
CA ASN A 416 -18.14 13.52 32.71
C ASN A 416 -19.51 14.07 33.11
N SER A 417 -19.64 15.40 33.14
CA SER A 417 -20.86 16.09 33.56
C SER A 417 -22.08 15.73 32.71
N GLU A 418 -21.90 15.37 31.43
CA GLU A 418 -22.99 14.95 30.56
C GLU A 418 -23.60 13.61 31.02
N ILE A 419 -22.75 12.62 31.32
CA ILE A 419 -23.16 11.32 31.87
C ILE A 419 -23.77 11.48 33.27
N GLU A 420 -23.17 12.32 34.12
CA GLU A 420 -23.74 12.64 35.44
C GLU A 420 -25.15 13.20 35.36
N ASN A 421 -25.38 14.15 34.44
CA ASN A 421 -26.70 14.74 34.26
C ASN A 421 -27.73 13.71 33.78
N ILE A 422 -27.36 12.80 32.87
CA ILE A 422 -28.24 11.72 32.43
C ILE A 422 -28.58 10.80 33.62
N ILE A 423 -27.60 10.43 34.45
CA ILE A 423 -27.85 9.61 35.64
C ILE A 423 -28.81 10.31 36.60
N LYS A 424 -28.59 11.61 36.88
CA LYS A 424 -29.47 12.39 37.76
C LYS A 424 -30.91 12.40 37.27
N VAL A 425 -31.13 12.67 35.98
CA VAL A 425 -32.48 12.66 35.38
C VAL A 425 -33.13 11.28 35.52
N LEU A 426 -32.39 10.19 35.24
CA LEU A 426 -32.92 8.84 35.39
C LEU A 426 -33.28 8.50 36.85
N GLU A 427 -32.48 8.97 37.81
CA GLU A 427 -32.76 8.76 39.24
C GLU A 427 -33.96 9.58 39.72
N GLU A 428 -34.14 10.80 39.23
CA GLU A 428 -35.33 11.64 39.46
C GLU A 428 -36.61 10.99 38.90
N GLU A 429 -36.49 10.27 37.78
CA GLU A 429 -37.57 9.48 37.17
C GLU A 429 -37.81 8.12 37.86
N GLY A 430 -37.08 7.82 38.95
CA GLY A 430 -37.26 6.63 39.78
C GLY A 430 -36.41 5.41 39.36
N CYS A 431 -35.49 5.55 38.40
CA CYS A 431 -34.57 4.50 37.98
C CYS A 431 -33.26 4.53 38.78
N SER A 432 -33.11 3.65 39.78
CA SER A 432 -31.86 3.52 40.54
C SER A 432 -30.74 2.91 39.67
N ILE A 433 -29.95 3.76 39.01
CA ILE A 433 -28.96 3.35 37.99
C ILE A 433 -27.50 3.60 38.41
N LYS A 434 -27.21 4.56 39.30
CA LYS A 434 -25.82 4.97 39.61
C LYS A 434 -24.95 3.79 40.08
N LYS A 435 -25.44 2.98 41.01
CA LYS A 435 -24.69 1.83 41.54
C LYS A 435 -24.41 0.76 40.48
N GLU A 436 -25.40 0.45 39.64
CA GLU A 436 -25.26 -0.50 38.52
C GLU A 436 -24.25 0.04 37.49
N PHE A 437 -24.36 1.32 37.12
CA PHE A 437 -23.44 1.98 36.20
C PHE A 437 -22.00 2.01 36.75
N ASP A 438 -21.81 2.37 38.02
CA ASP A 438 -20.49 2.42 38.64
C ASP A 438 -19.86 1.02 38.65
N THR A 439 -20.62 -0.02 38.99
CA THR A 439 -20.13 -1.40 38.95
C THR A 439 -19.74 -1.81 37.53
N GLY A 440 -20.60 -1.52 36.54
CA GLY A 440 -20.34 -1.84 35.13
C GLY A 440 -19.12 -1.10 34.57
N SER A 441 -18.95 0.19 34.90
CA SER A 441 -17.81 1.00 34.44
C SER A 441 -16.49 0.54 35.07
N GLN A 442 -16.48 0.12 36.33
CA GLN A 442 -15.31 -0.47 36.97
C GLN A 442 -14.88 -1.78 36.29
N ILE A 443 -15.84 -2.66 35.99
CA ILE A 443 -15.59 -3.90 35.24
C ILE A 443 -15.04 -3.57 33.84
N PHE A 444 -15.62 -2.58 33.16
CA PHE A 444 -15.18 -2.14 31.84
C PHE A 444 -13.69 -1.70 31.86
N PHE A 445 -13.31 -0.84 32.82
CA PHE A 445 -11.92 -0.40 32.95
C PHE A 445 -10.97 -1.56 33.27
N ASP A 446 -11.36 -2.46 34.17
CA ASP A 446 -10.58 -3.65 34.50
C ASP A 446 -10.35 -4.57 33.31
N LEU A 447 -11.39 -4.79 32.48
CA LEU A 447 -11.28 -5.59 31.27
C LEU A 447 -10.33 -4.95 30.26
N CYS A 448 -10.43 -3.63 30.05
CA CYS A 448 -9.51 -2.90 29.17
C CYS A 448 -8.06 -3.05 29.63
N ILE A 449 -7.76 -2.75 30.89
CA ILE A 449 -6.41 -2.79 31.45
C ILE A 449 -5.84 -4.21 31.39
N LYS A 450 -6.59 -5.21 31.86
CA LYS A 450 -6.17 -6.61 31.83
C LYS A 450 -5.92 -7.10 30.41
N TYR A 451 -6.76 -6.71 29.45
CA TYR A 451 -6.59 -7.12 28.06
C TYR A 451 -5.31 -6.51 27.46
N ILE A 452 -5.11 -5.19 27.62
CA ILE A 452 -3.91 -4.51 27.09
C ILE A 452 -2.66 -5.14 27.69
N GLN A 453 -2.55 -5.21 29.02
CA GLN A 453 -1.39 -5.78 29.71
C GLN A 453 -1.09 -7.21 29.24
N LYS A 454 -2.11 -8.07 29.18
CA LYS A 454 -1.96 -9.48 28.78
C LYS A 454 -1.34 -9.64 27.37
N TRP A 455 -1.67 -8.75 26.44
CA TRP A 455 -1.22 -8.85 25.05
C TRP A 455 0.06 -8.06 24.74
N THR A 456 0.50 -7.17 25.63
CA THR A 456 1.71 -6.34 25.45
C THR A 456 2.96 -6.90 26.13
N MET A 457 2.84 -7.98 26.92
CA MET A 457 3.98 -8.57 27.65
C MET A 457 5.11 -9.08 26.75
N SER A 458 4.81 -9.52 25.53
CA SER A 458 5.82 -10.10 24.64
C SER A 458 6.81 -9.03 24.17
N ASN A 459 8.11 -9.30 24.31
CA ASN A 459 9.22 -8.39 24.00
C ASN A 459 9.25 -7.09 24.83
N GLN A 460 8.37 -6.93 25.82
CA GLN A 460 8.30 -5.70 26.61
C GLN A 460 9.64 -5.34 27.24
N THR A 461 10.35 -6.30 27.84
CA THR A 461 11.68 -6.09 28.43
C THR A 461 12.66 -5.47 27.44
N LEU A 462 12.80 -6.08 26.25
CA LEU A 462 13.70 -5.57 25.22
C LEU A 462 13.32 -4.16 24.77
N LEU A 463 12.03 -3.94 24.53
CA LEU A 463 11.54 -2.64 24.06
C LEU A 463 11.74 -1.56 25.14
N THR A 464 11.65 -1.90 26.43
CA THR A 464 11.89 -0.97 27.54
C THR A 464 13.35 -0.55 27.60
N GLU A 465 14.29 -1.46 27.34
CA GLU A 465 15.71 -1.08 27.29
C GLU A 465 16.00 -0.10 26.16
N LEU A 466 15.20 -0.08 25.09
CA LEU A 466 15.30 0.88 23.98
C LEU A 466 14.69 2.26 24.29
N ASP A 467 14.06 2.47 25.45
CA ASP A 467 13.30 3.71 25.75
C ASP A 467 14.15 4.99 25.67
N TRP A 468 15.45 4.91 25.97
CA TRP A 468 16.34 6.07 25.87
C TRP A 468 16.45 6.61 24.43
N LEU A 469 16.18 5.78 23.41
CA LEU A 469 16.15 6.18 22.01
C LEU A 469 14.95 7.08 21.67
N ASN A 470 13.94 7.21 22.56
CA ASN A 470 12.80 8.12 22.37
C ASN A 470 13.21 9.60 22.43
N LEU A 471 14.36 9.93 23.05
CA LEU A 471 14.87 11.30 23.17
C LEU A 471 13.83 12.29 23.73
N THR A 472 12.89 11.80 24.56
CA THR A 472 11.80 12.58 25.17
C THR A 472 12.14 13.05 26.59
N LYS A 473 13.01 12.32 27.30
CA LYS A 473 13.35 12.55 28.71
C LYS A 473 14.87 12.60 28.85
N LYS A 474 15.43 13.75 29.30
CA LYS A 474 16.90 13.88 29.50
C LYS A 474 17.48 12.78 30.41
N HIS A 475 16.75 12.40 31.46
CA HIS A 475 17.21 11.43 32.45
C HIS A 475 17.24 9.97 31.94
N THR A 476 16.60 9.65 30.82
CA THR A 476 16.67 8.29 30.26
C THR A 476 17.88 8.09 29.36
N VAL A 477 18.45 9.16 28.80
CA VAL A 477 19.62 9.11 27.91
C VAL A 477 20.91 9.03 28.73
N THR A 478 21.24 7.82 29.19
CA THR A 478 22.41 7.53 30.03
C THR A 478 23.22 6.38 29.47
N TRP A 479 24.52 6.37 29.76
CA TRP A 479 25.40 5.25 29.40
C TRP A 479 24.88 3.91 29.97
N GLN A 480 24.36 3.91 31.20
CA GLN A 480 23.83 2.69 31.82
C GLN A 480 22.69 2.08 30.99
N ASN A 481 21.74 2.90 30.53
CA ASN A 481 20.64 2.43 29.69
C ASN A 481 21.12 1.98 28.30
N ALA A 482 22.08 2.71 27.72
CA ALA A 482 22.71 2.32 26.46
C ALA A 482 23.46 0.98 26.59
N LYS A 483 24.12 0.71 27.72
CA LYS A 483 24.79 -0.56 28.02
C LYS A 483 23.79 -1.70 28.24
N ASN A 484 22.69 -1.44 28.95
CA ASN A 484 21.62 -2.45 29.12
C ASN A 484 20.97 -2.83 27.79
N THR A 485 20.83 -1.86 26.88
CA THR A 485 20.38 -2.10 25.50
C THR A 485 21.31 -3.08 24.79
N LEU A 486 22.64 -2.87 24.83
CA LEU A 486 23.60 -3.78 24.20
C LEU A 486 23.47 -5.21 24.73
N ASN A 487 23.37 -5.38 26.05
CA ASN A 487 23.18 -6.70 26.65
C ASN A 487 21.93 -7.40 26.11
N SER A 488 20.84 -6.65 25.98
CA SER A 488 19.55 -7.16 25.47
C SER A 488 19.56 -7.44 23.97
N LEU A 489 20.44 -6.77 23.21
CA LEU A 489 20.58 -6.89 21.76
C LEU A 489 21.68 -7.84 21.31
N SER A 490 22.44 -8.44 22.22
CA SER A 490 23.64 -9.24 21.92
C SER A 490 23.44 -10.36 20.89
N GLU A 491 22.23 -10.93 20.78
CA GLU A 491 21.89 -11.96 19.78
C GLU A 491 21.58 -11.39 18.37
N PHE A 492 21.42 -10.07 18.24
CA PHE A 492 21.01 -9.40 17.01
C PHE A 492 22.06 -8.40 16.50
N VAL A 493 22.70 -7.66 17.41
CA VAL A 493 23.61 -6.56 17.10
C VAL A 493 24.96 -6.84 17.74
N VAL A 494 26.02 -6.84 16.92
CA VAL A 494 27.40 -6.97 17.37
C VAL A 494 28.08 -5.62 17.19
N VAL A 495 28.68 -5.11 18.27
CA VAL A 495 29.40 -3.82 18.30
C VAL A 495 30.73 -3.97 19.02
N ASN A 496 31.68 -3.07 18.73
CA ASN A 496 32.83 -2.83 19.60
C ASN A 496 32.37 -1.92 20.74
N GLU A 497 32.46 -2.39 21.99
CA GLU A 497 31.97 -1.64 23.16
C GLU A 497 32.76 -0.36 23.44
N ASP A 498 34.07 -0.35 23.19
CA ASP A 498 34.91 0.83 23.40
C ASP A 498 34.54 1.92 22.38
N ASP A 499 34.47 1.56 21.10
CA ASP A 499 34.03 2.48 20.04
C ASP A 499 32.60 2.94 20.28
N TYR A 500 31.70 2.03 20.69
CA TYR A 500 30.30 2.39 20.99
C TYR A 500 30.20 3.38 22.16
N PHE A 501 31.02 3.24 23.19
CA PHE A 501 31.08 4.19 24.29
C PHE A 501 31.47 5.59 23.80
N ASP A 502 32.53 5.69 23.00
CA ASP A 502 33.00 6.96 22.45
C ASP A 502 31.98 7.60 21.50
N GLU A 503 31.35 6.78 20.64
CA GLU A 503 30.24 7.19 19.77
C GLU A 503 29.04 7.69 20.60
N PHE A 504 28.68 6.98 21.68
CA PHE A 504 27.59 7.36 22.58
C PHE A 504 27.87 8.68 23.31
N MET A 505 29.09 8.88 23.83
CA MET A 505 29.44 10.13 24.52
C MET A 505 29.42 11.32 23.57
N SER A 506 29.84 11.12 22.32
CA SER A 506 29.73 12.13 21.27
C SER A 506 28.27 12.46 20.95
N PHE A 507 27.41 11.44 20.88
CA PHE A 507 25.96 11.62 20.70
C PHE A 507 25.34 12.36 21.88
N LEU A 508 25.72 12.03 23.11
CA LEU A 508 25.16 12.62 24.31
C LEU A 508 25.37 14.15 24.34
N ASN A 509 26.54 14.63 23.91
CA ASN A 509 26.81 16.06 23.79
C ASN A 509 25.85 16.73 22.79
N ILE A 510 25.66 16.15 21.60
CA ILE A 510 24.72 16.66 20.59
C ILE A 510 23.29 16.66 21.12
N PHE A 511 22.87 15.57 21.76
CA PHE A 511 21.54 15.44 22.36
C PHE A 511 21.29 16.53 23.40
N GLN A 512 22.25 16.77 24.31
CA GLN A 512 22.12 17.78 25.36
C GLN A 512 22.00 19.20 24.79
N GLU A 513 22.78 19.53 23.77
CA GLU A 513 22.71 20.83 23.08
C GLU A 513 21.38 21.04 22.35
N LYS A 514 20.84 19.98 21.72
CA LYS A 514 19.65 20.06 20.86
C LYS A 514 18.32 19.82 21.56
N PHE A 515 18.31 19.24 22.77
CA PHE A 515 17.09 18.79 23.43
C PHE A 515 16.04 19.90 23.59
N ASP A 516 16.44 21.07 24.06
CA ASP A 516 15.52 22.17 24.35
C ASP A 516 14.91 22.75 23.05
N GLU A 517 15.73 22.82 21.98
CA GLU A 517 15.29 23.20 20.62
C GLU A 517 14.25 22.21 20.07
N TRP A 518 14.55 20.91 20.14
CA TRP A 518 13.64 19.86 19.66
C TRP A 518 12.33 19.83 20.42
N THR A 519 12.37 20.04 21.72
CA THR A 519 11.18 20.07 22.58
C THR A 519 10.29 21.26 22.22
N LYS A 520 10.88 22.44 22.02
CA LYS A 520 10.15 23.66 21.61
C LYS A 520 9.52 23.53 20.22
N ASN A 521 10.24 22.95 19.27
CA ASN A 521 9.81 22.87 17.86
C ASN A 521 8.99 21.63 17.52
N SER A 522 8.69 20.75 18.50
CA SER A 522 7.92 19.51 18.29
C SER A 522 8.46 18.64 17.15
N ILE A 523 9.79 18.51 17.07
CA ILE A 523 10.45 17.71 16.02
C ILE A 523 10.16 16.22 16.23
N SER A 524 9.71 15.53 15.17
CA SER A 524 9.44 14.09 15.20
C SER A 524 10.69 13.28 15.50
N LEU A 525 10.53 12.11 16.14
CA LEU A 525 11.66 11.29 16.60
C LEU A 525 12.65 10.92 15.48
N GLU A 526 12.15 10.44 14.35
CA GLU A 526 12.98 10.12 13.18
C GLU A 526 13.84 11.32 12.76
N GLN A 527 13.24 12.51 12.67
CA GLN A 527 13.95 13.73 12.28
C GLN A 527 15.04 14.13 13.29
N LYS A 528 14.84 13.86 14.60
CA LYS A 528 15.91 14.07 15.59
C LYS A 528 17.12 13.20 15.30
N TRP A 529 16.91 11.91 15.04
CA TRP A 529 17.98 10.97 14.69
C TRP A 529 18.64 11.29 13.34
N LEU A 530 17.87 11.68 12.33
CA LEU A 530 18.43 12.15 11.05
C LEU A 530 19.32 13.39 11.22
N GLN A 531 18.91 14.35 12.05
CA GLN A 531 19.75 15.51 12.37
C GLN A 531 21.04 15.09 13.09
N ILE A 532 20.97 14.14 14.02
CA ILE A 532 22.14 13.59 14.72
C ILE A 532 23.12 12.98 13.71
N PHE A 533 22.66 12.04 12.86
CA PHE A 533 23.53 11.40 11.87
C PHE A 533 24.09 12.37 10.85
N LYS A 534 23.29 13.35 10.42
CA LYS A 534 23.77 14.42 9.54
C LYS A 534 24.90 15.23 10.18
N LEU A 535 24.78 15.61 11.45
CA LEU A 535 25.84 16.33 12.17
C LEU A 535 27.11 15.51 12.30
N PHE A 536 26.99 14.20 12.52
CA PHE A 536 28.16 13.32 12.57
C PHE A 536 28.86 13.20 11.21
N LYS A 537 28.09 13.09 10.13
CA LYS A 537 28.60 13.10 8.77
C LYS A 537 29.30 14.42 8.41
N GLU A 538 28.74 15.56 8.82
CA GLU A 538 29.33 16.88 8.61
C GLU A 538 30.64 17.09 9.39
N LYS A 539 30.76 16.44 10.56
CA LYS A 539 31.97 16.47 11.40
C LYS A 539 32.97 15.36 11.06
N ASP A 540 32.71 14.55 10.02
CA ASP A 540 33.50 13.38 9.63
C ASP A 540 33.77 12.39 10.78
N VAL A 541 32.79 12.22 11.66
CA VAL A 541 32.84 11.27 12.78
C VAL A 541 32.21 9.95 12.34
N GLY A 542 33.02 8.89 12.30
CA GLY A 542 32.55 7.55 12.00
C GLY A 542 31.65 7.01 13.10
N ILE A 543 30.40 6.63 12.75
CA ILE A 543 29.42 6.07 13.69
C ILE A 543 28.85 4.79 13.12
N SER A 544 29.47 3.68 13.50
CA SER A 544 29.08 2.37 12.99
C SER A 544 28.31 1.55 14.01
N ASN A 545 28.65 1.70 15.30
CA ASN A 545 28.14 0.89 16.39
C ASN A 545 26.80 1.44 16.90
N LEU A 546 26.74 2.74 17.20
CA LEU A 546 25.51 3.44 17.58
C LEU A 546 24.50 3.43 16.42
N ALA A 547 24.96 3.62 15.19
CA ALA A 547 24.10 3.47 14.01
C ALA A 547 23.48 2.07 13.93
N ALA A 548 24.22 1.00 14.28
CA ALA A 548 23.65 -0.36 14.27
C ALA A 548 22.52 -0.53 15.31
N VAL A 549 22.70 -0.01 16.52
CA VAL A 549 21.67 -0.05 17.58
C VAL A 549 20.42 0.73 17.15
N VAL A 550 20.62 1.92 16.58
CA VAL A 550 19.53 2.78 16.10
C VAL A 550 18.81 2.16 14.90
N GLU A 551 19.55 1.66 13.90
CA GLU A 551 19.01 0.92 12.75
C GLU A 551 18.15 -0.27 13.21
N PHE A 552 18.63 -1.04 14.19
CA PHE A 552 17.88 -2.15 14.76
C PHE A 552 16.57 -1.64 15.38
N ALA A 553 16.60 -0.61 16.23
CA ALA A 553 15.43 -0.11 16.92
C ALA A 553 14.35 0.43 15.95
N PHE A 554 14.75 1.22 14.95
CA PHE A 554 13.83 1.83 13.99
C PHE A 554 13.30 0.88 12.93
N CYS A 555 14.00 -0.24 12.66
CA CYS A 555 13.47 -1.27 11.77
C CYS A 555 12.29 -2.04 12.39
N LEU A 556 12.11 -2.00 13.72
CA LEU A 556 10.99 -2.66 14.42
C LEU A 556 9.70 -1.82 14.28
N PRO A 557 8.70 -2.28 13.52
CA PRO A 557 7.44 -1.55 13.37
C PRO A 557 6.64 -1.50 14.68
N GLY A 558 6.01 -0.36 14.96
CA GLY A 558 5.09 -0.23 16.09
C GLY A 558 3.67 -0.79 15.83
N SER A 559 3.29 -0.96 14.57
CA SER A 559 2.00 -1.55 14.19
C SER A 559 2.02 -2.08 12.77
N ASN A 560 0.95 -2.79 12.39
CA ASN A 560 0.73 -3.20 11.01
C ASN A 560 0.08 -2.11 10.14
N ALA A 561 0.02 -0.85 10.60
CA ALA A 561 -0.64 0.23 9.88
C ALA A 561 -0.09 0.41 8.45
N SER A 562 1.21 0.13 8.22
CA SER A 562 1.81 0.14 6.88
C SER A 562 1.13 -0.84 5.91
N ILE A 563 0.72 -2.03 6.39
CA ILE A 563 -0.01 -2.99 5.57
C ILE A 563 -1.46 -2.56 5.35
N GLU A 564 -2.13 -2.06 6.38
CA GLU A 564 -3.49 -1.52 6.26
C GLU A 564 -3.55 -0.37 5.23
N ARG A 565 -2.52 0.48 5.16
CA ARG A 565 -2.36 1.48 4.10
C ARG A 565 -2.26 0.84 2.72
N VAL A 566 -1.55 -0.27 2.56
CA VAL A 566 -1.48 -1.00 1.29
C VAL A 566 -2.86 -1.56 0.90
N PHE A 567 -3.64 -2.10 1.85
CA PHE A 567 -5.00 -2.54 1.56
C PHE A 567 -5.94 -1.38 1.21
N SER A 568 -5.76 -0.22 1.85
CA SER A 568 -6.48 1.00 1.49
C SER A 568 -6.12 1.48 0.08
N LEU A 569 -4.81 1.52 -0.25
CA LEU A 569 -4.30 1.84 -1.58
C LEU A 569 -4.83 0.85 -2.63
N MET A 570 -4.84 -0.45 -2.33
CA MET A 570 -5.41 -1.49 -3.18
C MET A 570 -6.88 -1.23 -3.45
N THR A 571 -7.68 -0.97 -2.41
CA THR A 571 -9.12 -0.68 -2.56
C THR A 571 -9.35 0.54 -3.45
N SER A 572 -8.54 1.59 -3.29
CA SER A 572 -8.60 2.79 -4.12
C SER A 572 -8.02 2.60 -5.53
N THR A 573 -7.28 1.52 -5.81
CA THR A 573 -6.66 1.23 -7.11
C THR A 573 -7.50 0.23 -7.90
N TRP A 574 -7.97 -0.83 -7.25
CA TRP A 574 -8.72 -1.93 -7.83
C TRP A 574 -10.23 -1.80 -7.57
N THR A 575 -10.79 -0.73 -8.13
CA THR A 575 -12.23 -0.40 -8.04
C THR A 575 -13.06 -1.21 -9.02
N ASP A 576 -14.39 -1.26 -8.86
CA ASP A 576 -15.30 -1.92 -9.81
C ASP A 576 -15.21 -1.35 -11.25
N VAL A 577 -14.90 -0.06 -11.40
CA VAL A 577 -14.68 0.59 -12.71
C VAL A 577 -13.33 0.20 -13.34
N ARG A 578 -12.35 -0.22 -12.53
CA ARG A 578 -11.01 -0.68 -12.94
C ARG A 578 -10.80 -2.17 -12.63
N ASN A 579 -11.85 -2.97 -12.78
CA ASN A 579 -11.87 -4.38 -12.38
C ASN A 579 -11.12 -5.35 -13.32
N GLN A 580 -10.57 -4.86 -14.44
CA GLN A 580 -9.92 -5.70 -15.46
C GLN A 580 -8.40 -5.86 -15.27
N MET A 581 -7.87 -5.40 -14.13
CA MET A 581 -6.46 -5.58 -13.80
C MET A 581 -6.26 -6.98 -13.23
N ASP A 582 -5.18 -7.65 -13.65
CA ASP A 582 -4.69 -8.84 -12.98
C ASP A 582 -3.86 -8.46 -11.73
N VAL A 583 -3.55 -9.45 -10.90
CA VAL A 583 -2.81 -9.24 -9.64
C VAL A 583 -1.44 -8.60 -9.89
N ALA A 584 -0.73 -9.00 -10.94
CA ALA A 584 0.58 -8.43 -11.28
C ALA A 584 0.48 -6.93 -11.64
N THR A 585 -0.56 -6.53 -12.36
CA THR A 585 -0.82 -5.11 -12.67
C THR A 585 -1.10 -4.32 -11.40
N VAL A 586 -1.89 -4.89 -10.49
CA VAL A 586 -2.24 -4.26 -9.20
C VAL A 586 -0.99 -4.12 -8.33
N GLU A 587 -0.19 -5.18 -8.20
CA GLU A 587 1.11 -5.17 -7.52
C GLU A 587 2.00 -4.03 -8.04
N SER A 588 2.20 -3.96 -9.36
CA SER A 588 3.02 -2.90 -9.96
C SER A 588 2.45 -1.50 -9.74
N CYS A 589 1.12 -1.35 -9.74
CA CYS A 589 0.48 -0.08 -9.40
C CYS A 589 0.73 0.31 -7.94
N LEU A 590 0.66 -0.64 -7.02
CA LEU A 590 0.90 -0.40 -5.59
C LEU A 590 2.36 -0.03 -5.33
N ILE A 591 3.31 -0.78 -5.89
CA ILE A 591 4.74 -0.47 -5.82
C ILE A 591 5.00 0.95 -6.37
N THR A 592 4.43 1.27 -7.53
CA THR A 592 4.55 2.60 -8.16
C THR A 592 4.00 3.71 -7.25
N LYS A 593 2.82 3.50 -6.64
CA LYS A 593 2.22 4.47 -5.70
C LYS A 593 3.06 4.67 -4.44
N THR A 594 3.75 3.63 -3.98
CA THR A 594 4.65 3.71 -2.81
C THR A 594 6.05 4.25 -3.13
N TYR A 595 6.30 4.68 -4.38
CA TYR A 595 7.58 5.31 -4.72
C TYR A 595 7.78 6.63 -3.99
N GLY A 596 6.71 7.42 -3.85
CA GLY A 596 6.68 8.64 -3.05
C GLY A 596 7.07 9.92 -3.80
N LEU A 597 7.38 9.83 -5.10
CA LEU A 597 7.68 11.01 -5.93
C LEU A 597 6.41 11.61 -6.55
N SER A 598 6.37 12.93 -6.65
CA SER A 598 5.43 13.62 -7.54
C SER A 598 5.72 13.27 -9.01
N CYS A 599 4.76 13.54 -9.89
CA CYS A 599 4.95 13.30 -11.33
C CYS A 599 6.13 14.09 -11.91
N MET A 600 6.39 15.29 -11.38
CA MET A 600 7.49 16.16 -11.81
C MET A 600 8.84 15.63 -11.31
N GLU A 601 8.95 15.30 -10.03
CA GLU A 601 10.18 14.71 -9.47
C GLU A 601 10.52 13.39 -10.16
N PHE A 602 9.52 12.55 -10.43
CA PHE A 602 9.72 11.32 -11.19
C PHE A 602 10.27 11.60 -12.58
N HIS A 603 9.69 12.56 -13.32
CA HIS A 603 10.21 12.96 -14.64
C HIS A 603 11.67 13.44 -14.57
N ASP A 604 11.99 14.31 -13.61
CA ASP A 604 13.32 14.90 -13.45
C ASP A 604 14.38 13.87 -13.05
N GLU A 605 13.97 12.79 -12.38
CA GLU A 605 14.80 11.63 -12.11
C GLU A 605 15.04 10.80 -13.38
N ILE A 606 13.98 10.36 -14.06
CA ILE A 606 14.11 9.40 -15.16
C ILE A 606 14.76 10.00 -16.42
N ILE A 607 14.61 11.30 -16.65
CA ILE A 607 15.18 11.96 -17.85
C ILE A 607 16.71 11.91 -17.85
N LYS A 608 17.32 11.77 -16.66
CA LYS A 608 18.77 11.62 -16.46
C LYS A 608 19.23 10.16 -16.58
N ASN A 609 18.30 9.21 -16.62
CA ASN A 609 18.59 7.77 -16.57
C ASN A 609 18.42 7.10 -17.95
N GLN A 610 19.50 7.06 -18.73
CA GLN A 610 19.46 6.49 -20.08
C GLN A 610 19.15 4.99 -20.12
N SER A 611 19.55 4.20 -19.12
CA SER A 611 19.26 2.76 -19.09
C SER A 611 17.77 2.52 -18.89
N PHE A 612 17.14 3.27 -17.98
CA PHE A 612 15.70 3.26 -17.79
C PHE A 612 14.96 3.64 -19.09
N LEU A 613 15.33 4.75 -19.73
CA LEU A 613 14.67 5.21 -20.95
C LEU A 613 14.85 4.24 -22.13
N LYS A 614 15.99 3.54 -22.19
CA LYS A 614 16.22 2.47 -23.16
C LYS A 614 15.22 1.33 -22.98
N ASN A 615 14.92 0.95 -21.74
CA ASN A 615 13.92 -0.09 -21.43
C ASN A 615 12.49 0.37 -21.79
N VAL A 616 12.16 1.64 -21.54
CA VAL A 616 10.86 2.22 -21.96
C VAL A 616 10.73 2.21 -23.49
N HIS A 617 11.80 2.54 -24.23
CA HIS A 617 11.81 2.54 -25.70
C HIS A 617 11.73 1.11 -26.28
N SER A 618 12.48 0.17 -25.70
CA SER A 618 12.63 -1.22 -26.17
C SER A 618 11.31 -1.98 -26.32
N THR A 619 11.19 -2.83 -27.33
CA THR A 619 10.03 -3.74 -27.51
C THR A 619 10.02 -4.89 -26.50
N GLN A 620 11.13 -5.15 -25.80
CA GLN A 620 11.24 -6.23 -24.81
C GLN A 620 10.20 -6.12 -23.69
N LYS A 621 9.73 -4.90 -23.37
CA LYS A 621 8.64 -4.69 -22.42
C LYS A 621 7.35 -5.43 -22.76
N TYR A 622 7.15 -5.89 -24.00
CA TYR A 622 5.97 -6.66 -24.42
C TYR A 622 6.20 -8.18 -24.42
N THR A 623 7.45 -8.63 -24.32
CA THR A 623 7.81 -10.05 -24.45
C THR A 623 8.16 -10.70 -23.11
N MET A 624 8.24 -9.93 -22.03
CA MET A 624 8.50 -10.48 -20.69
C MET A 624 7.29 -11.30 -20.22
N THR A 625 7.49 -12.60 -20.08
CA THR A 625 6.53 -13.52 -19.48
C THR A 625 6.70 -13.53 -17.96
N ALA A 626 5.72 -14.08 -17.22
CA ALA A 626 5.83 -14.23 -15.78
C ALA A 626 7.02 -15.13 -15.36
N GLU A 627 7.53 -15.97 -16.27
CA GLU A 627 8.65 -16.89 -16.07
C GLU A 627 10.02 -16.22 -16.29
N ASP A 628 10.08 -15.11 -17.04
CA ASP A 628 11.31 -14.30 -17.19
C ASP A 628 11.64 -13.45 -15.94
N LYS A 629 10.85 -13.61 -14.86
CA LYS A 629 10.98 -12.89 -13.59
C LYS A 629 11.88 -13.59 -12.56
N VAL A 630 12.65 -14.61 -12.99
CA VAL A 630 13.55 -15.42 -12.15
C VAL A 630 14.85 -14.68 -11.87
#